data_AF-A0A7X8IDP3-F1
#
_entry.id   AF-A0A7X8IDP3-F1
#
_cell.length_a   1.000
_cell.length_b   1.000
_cell.length_c   1.000
_cell.angle_alpha   90.00
_cell.angle_beta   90.00
_cell.angle_gamma   90.00
#
_symmetry.space_group_name_H-M   'P 1'
#
loop_
_entity.id
_entity.type
_entity.pdbx_description
1 polymer ?
#
loop_
_entity_poly.entity_id
_entity_poly.type
_entity_poly.pdbx_seq_one_letter_code
_entity_poly.pdbx_strand_id
1 'polypeptide(L)'
;ETASALQLLFGHAVNSDDNRITLYTVESTDAEGNTVHKLALGLGDNAALQDNIAQLVPGQPYHVALTWDGTTYAVFVDGVRRDAGTFSGLAELEAFADVGNFGTASGRAYASGFRGLVDEIQLYRRALNAEEITRLFLTHTAKENRLIEFAVYGTDDAGNPIYYTAKNLPAGATFDAQKQTFFWRPALYQSAGNYEIVFAADGYPDQKITVSVQDTELAGWYIKFLESRGLH
;
A
#
# COMPACT_ATOMS: atom_id res chain seq x y z
N GLU A 1 25.69 -3.53 15.65
CA GLU A 1 24.43 -3.06 16.26
C GLU A 1 23.44 -4.21 16.28
N THR A 2 22.89 -4.54 17.44
CA THR A 2 21.72 -5.43 17.51
C THR A 2 20.56 -4.72 16.84
N ALA A 3 20.02 -5.32 15.78
CA ALA A 3 18.84 -4.81 15.11
C ALA A 3 17.69 -4.68 16.12
N SER A 4 16.98 -3.55 16.10
CA SER A 4 15.74 -3.43 16.86
C SER A 4 14.73 -4.44 16.31
N ALA A 5 14.03 -5.15 17.19
CA ALA A 5 12.88 -5.99 16.85
C ALA A 5 11.72 -5.16 16.26
N LEU A 6 11.76 -3.84 16.44
CA LEU A 6 10.80 -2.88 15.92
C LEU A 6 11.36 -2.13 14.72
N GLN A 7 10.57 -2.04 13.65
CA GLN A 7 10.86 -1.28 12.44
C GLN A 7 9.69 -0.34 12.09
N LEU A 8 9.95 0.95 11.96
CA LEU A 8 8.92 1.96 11.70
C LEU A 8 8.57 2.05 10.21
N LEU A 9 7.30 1.90 9.87
CA LEU A 9 6.76 2.14 8.54
C LEU A 9 6.48 3.64 8.31
N PHE A 10 5.91 4.29 9.33
CA PHE A 10 5.59 5.71 9.34
C PHE A 10 5.71 6.24 10.76
N GLY A 11 6.26 7.43 10.92
CA GLY A 11 6.34 8.08 12.22
C GLY A 11 6.11 9.57 12.14
N HIS A 12 5.26 10.05 13.04
CA HIS A 12 5.10 11.46 13.34
C HIS A 12 5.04 11.61 14.87
N ALA A 13 5.92 12.43 15.44
CA ALA A 13 5.93 12.75 16.86
C ALA A 13 6.36 14.20 17.10
N VAL A 14 5.85 14.82 18.16
CA VAL A 14 6.15 16.22 18.54
C VAL A 14 6.78 16.24 19.93
N ASN A 15 8.02 16.72 20.05
CA ASN A 15 8.79 17.01 21.27
C ASN A 15 9.03 15.84 22.29
N SER A 16 8.02 15.01 22.58
CA SER A 16 8.08 13.80 23.39
C SER A 16 7.26 12.68 22.74
N ASP A 17 7.57 11.43 23.08
CA ASP A 17 6.85 10.24 22.58
C ASP A 17 5.34 10.29 22.87
N ASP A 18 4.93 11.11 23.85
CA ASP A 18 3.56 11.32 24.30
C ASP A 18 2.62 11.93 23.27
N ASN A 19 3.16 12.60 22.23
CA ASN A 19 2.40 13.27 21.18
C ASN A 19 2.77 12.68 19.81
N ARG A 20 2.48 11.39 19.62
CA ARG A 20 2.85 10.63 18.42
C ARG A 20 1.73 9.82 17.81
N ILE A 21 1.88 9.55 16.52
CA ILE A 21 1.18 8.51 15.80
C ILE A 21 2.19 7.79 14.90
N THR A 22 2.35 6.48 15.10
CA THR A 22 3.36 5.68 14.40
C THR A 22 2.80 4.35 13.93
N LEU A 23 3.13 3.95 12.71
CA LEU A 23 2.91 2.60 12.21
C LEU A 23 4.24 1.86 12.18
N TYR A 24 4.26 0.63 12.65
CA TYR A 24 5.49 -0.15 12.70
C TYR A 24 5.26 -1.64 12.72
N THR A 25 6.30 -2.39 12.42
CA THR A 25 6.33 -3.83 12.59
C THR A 25 7.10 -4.19 13.85
N VAL A 26 6.60 -5.14 14.63
CA VAL A 26 7.30 -5.74 15.76
C VAL A 26 7.53 -7.22 15.50
N GLU A 27 8.76 -7.67 15.70
CA GLU A 27 9.10 -9.08 15.82
C GLU A 27 8.70 -9.59 17.21
N SER A 28 7.94 -10.70 17.23
CA SER A 28 7.43 -11.36 18.43
C SER A 28 7.59 -12.87 18.28
N THR A 29 7.35 -13.60 19.36
CA THR A 29 7.23 -15.06 19.35
C THR A 29 5.76 -15.46 19.50
N ASP A 30 5.28 -16.45 18.73
CA ASP A 30 3.95 -17.04 18.90
C ASP A 30 3.90 -18.07 20.05
N ALA A 31 2.75 -18.71 20.27
CA ALA A 31 2.58 -19.68 21.35
C ALA A 31 3.39 -20.98 21.11
N GLU A 32 3.72 -21.25 19.86
CA GLU A 32 4.49 -22.40 19.38
C GLU A 32 6.01 -22.16 19.38
N GLY A 33 6.45 -20.93 19.67
CA GLY A 33 7.86 -20.56 19.72
C GLY A 33 8.45 -20.06 18.40
N ASN A 34 7.62 -19.83 17.37
CA ASN A 34 8.07 -19.31 16.08
C ASN A 34 8.16 -17.79 16.09
N THR A 35 9.10 -17.26 15.32
CA THR A 35 9.18 -15.82 15.05
C THR A 35 8.03 -15.37 14.15
N VAL A 36 7.30 -14.36 14.59
CA VAL A 36 6.24 -13.70 13.82
C VAL A 36 6.49 -12.20 13.74
N HIS A 37 6.08 -11.58 12.64
CA HIS A 37 6.14 -10.13 12.46
C HIS A 37 4.73 -9.57 12.47
N LYS A 38 4.47 -8.62 13.35
CA LYS A 38 3.13 -8.04 13.56
C LYS A 38 3.13 -6.58 13.16
N LEU A 39 2.08 -6.13 12.49
CA LEU A 39 1.75 -4.73 12.31
C LEU A 39 1.20 -4.17 13.62
N ALA A 40 1.69 -2.99 13.99
CA ALA A 40 1.33 -2.32 15.22
C ALA A 40 1.14 -0.81 15.00
N LEU A 41 0.36 -0.22 15.91
CA LEU A 41 0.08 1.22 15.95
C LEU A 41 0.46 1.79 17.31
N GLY A 42 1.31 2.81 17.29
CA GLY A 42 1.72 3.57 18.46
C GLY A 42 0.95 4.89 18.51
N LEU A 43 0.36 5.19 19.66
CA LEU A 43 -0.46 6.37 19.89
C LEU A 43 -0.05 7.00 21.22
N GLY A 44 0.52 8.20 21.15
CA GLY A 44 1.12 8.87 22.31
C GLY A 44 2.20 8.02 23.00
N ASP A 45 2.35 8.18 24.31
CA ASP A 45 3.43 7.58 25.11
C ASP A 45 3.31 6.06 25.20
N ASN A 46 2.13 5.55 24.89
CA ASN A 46 1.82 4.15 24.90
C ASN A 46 2.35 3.46 23.64
N ALA A 47 3.55 2.90 23.75
CA ALA A 47 4.30 2.27 22.67
C ALA A 47 3.70 0.95 22.15
N ALA A 48 2.51 0.53 22.59
CA ALA A 48 1.94 -0.77 22.23
C ALA A 48 0.42 -0.87 22.48
N LEU A 49 -0.39 0.15 22.19
CA LEU A 49 -1.84 0.00 22.36
C LEU A 49 -2.44 -1.09 21.45
N GLN A 50 -1.80 -1.35 20.31
CA GLN A 50 -2.24 -2.35 19.34
C GLN A 50 -1.02 -3.01 18.68
N ASP A 51 -0.52 -4.09 19.26
CA ASP A 51 0.71 -4.78 18.80
C ASP A 51 0.44 -6.00 17.91
N ASN A 52 -0.82 -6.26 17.56
CA ASN A 52 -1.26 -7.43 16.79
C ASN A 52 -2.39 -7.10 15.79
N ILE A 53 -2.26 -5.98 15.06
CA ILE A 53 -3.26 -5.55 14.07
C ILE A 53 -3.34 -6.55 12.90
N ALA A 54 -2.19 -7.02 12.44
CA ALA A 54 -2.08 -8.06 11.42
C ALA A 54 -0.72 -8.76 11.54
N GLN A 55 -0.65 -10.04 11.19
CA GLN A 55 0.63 -10.73 10.99
C GLN A 55 1.09 -10.52 9.54
N LEU A 56 2.31 -10.04 9.36
CA LEU A 56 2.92 -9.77 8.06
C LEU A 56 4.03 -10.79 7.79
N VAL A 57 4.09 -11.29 6.56
CA VAL A 57 5.13 -12.23 6.12
C VAL A 57 6.25 -11.44 5.44
N PRO A 58 7.52 -11.55 5.90
CA PRO A 58 8.64 -10.87 5.25
C PRO A 58 8.76 -11.23 3.76
N GLY A 59 9.05 -10.22 2.94
CA GLY A 59 9.19 -10.38 1.49
C GLY A 59 7.88 -10.42 0.71
N GLN A 60 6.72 -10.32 1.37
CA GLN A 60 5.43 -10.12 0.71
C GLN A 60 5.05 -8.63 0.67
N PRO A 61 4.50 -8.13 -0.45
CA PRO A 61 3.98 -6.77 -0.53
C PRO A 61 2.65 -6.67 0.21
N TYR A 62 2.44 -5.57 0.92
CA TYR A 62 1.18 -5.23 1.59
C TYR A 62 0.81 -3.78 1.31
N HIS A 63 -0.47 -3.50 1.15
CA HIS A 63 -0.98 -2.13 1.19
C HIS A 63 -1.43 -1.79 2.61
N VAL A 64 -0.73 -0.87 3.27
CA VAL A 64 -1.06 -0.43 4.63
C VAL A 64 -1.54 1.02 4.60
N ALA A 65 -2.68 1.29 5.22
CA ALA A 65 -3.18 2.64 5.38
C ALA A 65 -3.58 2.93 6.84
N LEU A 66 -3.26 4.13 7.30
CA LEU A 66 -3.72 4.68 8.56
C LEU A 66 -4.53 5.95 8.25
N THR A 67 -5.68 6.06 8.89
CA THR A 67 -6.55 7.25 8.82
C THR A 67 -6.71 7.81 10.22
N TRP A 68 -6.75 9.14 10.33
CA TRP A 68 -7.03 9.85 11.57
C TRP A 68 -7.75 11.16 11.26
N ASP A 69 -8.85 11.44 11.96
CA ASP A 69 -9.70 12.62 11.74
C ASP A 69 -9.58 13.69 12.84
N GLY A 70 -8.65 13.51 13.79
CA GLY A 70 -8.55 14.33 15.00
C GLY A 70 -9.09 13.64 16.26
N THR A 71 -9.91 12.60 16.11
CA THR A 71 -10.56 11.91 17.23
C THR A 71 -10.61 10.40 17.04
N THR A 72 -10.88 9.92 15.83
CA THR A 72 -10.94 8.50 15.48
C THR A 72 -9.78 8.13 14.59
N TYR A 73 -9.31 6.89 14.74
CA TYR A 73 -8.32 6.30 13.86
C TYR A 73 -8.84 4.97 13.29
N ALA A 74 -8.31 4.59 12.12
CA ALA A 74 -8.46 3.24 11.59
C ALA A 74 -7.22 2.81 10.82
N VAL A 75 -6.86 1.54 10.97
CA VAL A 75 -5.75 0.89 10.26
C VAL A 75 -6.31 -0.17 9.31
N PHE A 76 -5.82 -0.14 8.08
CA PHE A 76 -6.23 -1.03 7.01
C PHE A 76 -5.01 -1.80 6.47
N VAL A 77 -5.23 -3.06 6.14
CA VAL A 77 -4.27 -3.92 5.43
C VAL A 77 -5.00 -4.51 4.24
N ASP A 78 -4.45 -4.30 3.04
CA ASP A 78 -4.98 -4.79 1.76
C ASP A 78 -6.44 -4.36 1.53
N GLY A 79 -6.71 -3.09 1.79
CA GLY A 79 -8.04 -2.48 1.62
C GLY A 79 -9.06 -2.86 2.70
N VAL A 80 -8.74 -3.76 3.63
CA VAL A 80 -9.62 -4.23 4.70
C VAL A 80 -9.26 -3.58 6.03
N ARG A 81 -10.27 -3.06 6.76
CA ARG A 81 -10.06 -2.47 8.09
C ARG A 81 -9.71 -3.57 9.09
N ARG A 82 -8.53 -3.46 9.71
CA ARG A 82 -8.02 -4.41 10.70
C ARG A 82 -8.17 -3.92 12.13
N ASP A 83 -8.07 -2.61 12.35
CA ASP A 83 -8.29 -2.00 13.65
C ASP A 83 -8.91 -0.61 13.53
N ALA A 84 -9.60 -0.15 14.58
CA ALA A 84 -10.12 1.19 14.70
C ALA A 84 -10.40 1.56 16.16
N GLY A 85 -10.32 2.84 16.48
CA GLY A 85 -10.60 3.33 17.82
C GLY A 85 -10.64 4.84 17.90
N THR A 86 -10.62 5.35 19.13
CA THR A 86 -10.52 6.78 19.41
C THR A 86 -9.12 7.11 19.92
N PHE A 87 -8.55 8.20 19.41
CA PHE A 87 -7.33 8.78 19.89
C PHE A 87 -7.34 10.30 19.73
N SER A 88 -7.30 11.00 20.86
CA SER A 88 -7.25 12.46 20.95
C SER A 88 -5.94 12.95 21.59
N GLY A 89 -4.91 12.10 21.63
CA GLY A 89 -3.60 12.44 22.23
C GLY A 89 -2.65 13.18 21.29
N LEU A 90 -2.95 13.21 19.98
CA LEU A 90 -2.19 14.01 19.01
C LEU A 90 -2.72 15.45 19.00
N ALA A 91 -2.15 16.29 19.86
CA ALA A 91 -2.60 17.67 20.08
C ALA A 91 -1.91 18.69 19.17
N GLU A 92 -0.74 18.33 18.63
CA GLU A 92 0.07 19.19 17.75
C GLU A 92 0.55 18.37 16.55
N LEU A 93 0.83 19.05 15.44
CA LEU A 93 1.40 18.44 14.24
C LEU A 93 2.71 19.16 13.90
N GLU A 94 3.78 18.40 13.69
CA GLU A 94 5.02 18.89 13.12
C GLU A 94 4.85 19.20 11.63
N ALA A 95 5.77 20.01 11.09
CA ALA A 95 5.79 20.32 9.66
C ALA A 95 6.21 19.11 8.78
N PHE A 96 6.66 18.02 9.39
CA PHE A 96 7.14 16.83 8.71
C PHE A 96 6.71 15.56 9.44
N ALA A 97 6.63 14.47 8.67
CA ALA A 97 6.56 13.11 9.16
C ALA A 97 7.59 12.28 8.38
N ASP A 98 8.06 11.20 8.98
CA ASP A 98 8.99 10.31 8.32
C ASP A 98 8.25 9.07 7.80
N VAL A 99 8.57 8.69 6.57
CA VAL A 99 8.29 7.33 6.08
C VAL A 99 9.53 6.50 6.38
N GLY A 100 9.34 5.34 6.99
CA GLY A 100 10.44 4.44 7.34
C GLY A 100 11.22 4.83 8.58
N ASN A 101 10.79 5.84 9.36
CA ASN A 101 11.50 6.30 10.56
C ASN A 101 10.56 7.04 11.56
N PHE A 102 11.10 7.60 12.64
CA PHE A 102 10.37 8.05 13.85
C PHE A 102 9.64 9.37 13.72
N GLY A 103 10.01 10.24 12.78
CA GLY A 103 9.39 11.56 12.65
C GLY A 103 9.97 12.61 13.60
N THR A 104 11.09 12.34 14.28
CA THR A 104 11.84 13.33 15.09
C THR A 104 13.34 13.16 14.92
N ALA A 105 14.11 14.23 15.12
CA ALA A 105 15.57 14.19 14.97
C ALA A 105 16.25 13.23 15.97
N SER A 106 15.79 13.19 17.23
CA SER A 106 16.27 12.25 18.24
C SER A 106 15.85 10.81 17.91
N GLY A 107 14.60 10.62 17.46
CA GLY A 107 14.07 9.31 17.09
C GLY A 107 14.79 8.65 15.91
N ARG A 108 15.27 9.46 14.95
CA ARG A 108 16.04 8.98 13.79
C ARG A 108 17.38 8.32 14.15
N ALA A 109 17.92 8.62 15.33
CA ALA A 109 19.17 8.03 15.80
C ALA A 109 19.00 6.57 16.28
N TYR A 110 17.76 6.11 16.49
CA TYR A 110 17.49 4.71 16.80
C TYR A 110 17.57 3.85 15.54
N ALA A 111 18.17 2.66 15.64
CA ALA A 111 18.30 1.70 14.53
C ALA A 111 16.98 0.95 14.21
N SER A 112 15.85 1.67 14.23
CA SER A 112 14.47 1.21 14.06
C SER A 112 13.85 1.64 12.73
N GLY A 113 14.66 2.08 11.76
CA GLY A 113 14.16 2.38 10.42
C GLY A 113 13.64 1.12 9.71
N PHE A 114 12.69 1.30 8.78
CA PHE A 114 12.15 0.19 7.99
C PHE A 114 13.22 -0.49 7.14
N ARG A 115 13.20 -1.82 7.10
CA ARG A 115 14.12 -2.64 6.31
C ARG A 115 13.36 -3.42 5.24
N GLY A 116 12.83 -2.68 4.28
CA GLY A 116 12.09 -3.24 3.17
C GLY A 116 11.96 -2.23 2.04
N LEU A 117 11.13 -2.57 1.06
CA LEU A 117 10.76 -1.68 -0.02
C LEU A 117 9.45 -0.98 0.36
N VAL A 118 9.39 0.32 0.12
CA VAL A 118 8.17 1.12 0.22
C VAL A 118 7.94 1.76 -1.14
N ASP A 119 6.72 1.70 -1.64
CA ASP A 119 6.33 2.30 -2.90
C ASP A 119 4.92 2.91 -2.79
N GLU A 120 4.56 3.76 -3.75
CA GLU A 120 3.23 4.40 -3.87
C GLU A 120 2.76 5.15 -2.60
N ILE A 121 3.67 5.90 -1.98
CA ILE A 121 3.37 6.68 -0.77
C ILE A 121 2.37 7.79 -1.09
N GLN A 122 1.26 7.82 -0.35
CA GLN A 122 0.22 8.83 -0.47
C GLN A 122 -0.09 9.46 0.90
N LEU A 123 -0.30 10.78 0.91
CA LEU A 123 -0.66 11.54 2.11
C LEU A 123 -1.86 12.44 1.81
N TYR A 124 -2.87 12.39 2.69
CA TYR A 124 -4.13 13.10 2.52
C TYR A 124 -4.35 14.09 3.66
N ARG A 125 -5.00 15.22 3.35
CA ARG A 125 -5.37 16.26 4.33
C ARG A 125 -6.64 15.95 5.14
N ARG A 126 -7.17 14.74 5.01
CA ARG A 126 -8.37 14.26 5.70
C ARG A 126 -8.28 12.75 5.89
N ALA A 127 -9.03 12.24 6.86
CA ALA A 127 -9.31 10.81 6.93
C ALA A 127 -10.09 10.37 5.68
N LEU A 128 -9.57 9.33 5.02
CA LEU A 128 -10.30 8.62 3.97
C LEU A 128 -11.25 7.62 4.62
N ASN A 129 -12.39 7.36 3.98
CA ASN A 129 -13.31 6.33 4.45
C ASN A 129 -12.89 4.93 3.96
N ALA A 130 -13.56 3.88 4.45
CA ALA A 130 -13.22 2.49 4.10
C ALA A 130 -13.31 2.21 2.59
N GLU A 131 -14.34 2.72 1.91
CA GLU A 131 -14.52 2.52 0.46
C GLU A 131 -13.42 3.19 -0.35
N GLU A 132 -12.98 4.38 0.08
CA GLU A 132 -11.87 5.09 -0.55
C GLU A 132 -10.55 4.33 -0.39
N ILE A 133 -10.29 3.77 0.78
CA ILE A 133 -9.11 2.94 1.03
C ILE A 133 -9.16 1.65 0.21
N THR A 134 -10.30 0.96 0.16
CA THR A 134 -10.48 -0.23 -0.69
C THR A 134 -10.24 0.11 -2.17
N ARG A 135 -10.74 1.26 -2.64
CA ARG A 135 -10.51 1.71 -4.02
C ARG A 135 -9.03 1.99 -4.29
N LEU A 136 -8.30 2.60 -3.35
CA LEU A 136 -6.85 2.82 -3.50
C LEU A 136 -6.11 1.49 -3.62
N PHE A 137 -6.43 0.53 -2.75
CA PHE A 137 -5.85 -0.82 -2.82
C PHE A 137 -6.14 -1.52 -4.16
N LEU A 138 -7.35 -1.38 -4.68
CA LEU A 138 -7.77 -2.02 -5.94
C LEU A 138 -7.37 -1.21 -7.19
N THR A 139 -6.59 -0.14 -7.06
CA THR A 139 -6.16 0.69 -8.20
C THR A 139 -4.64 0.61 -8.40
N HIS A 140 -4.22 0.13 -9.56
CA HIS A 140 -2.83 0.20 -10.01
C HIS A 140 -2.65 1.40 -10.93
N THR A 141 -1.65 2.23 -10.69
CA THR A 141 -1.35 3.40 -11.54
C THR A 141 -0.03 3.20 -12.26
N ALA A 142 0.01 3.54 -13.54
CA ALA A 142 1.26 3.56 -14.29
C ALA A 142 1.22 4.59 -15.41
N LYS A 143 2.39 5.01 -15.89
CA LYS A 143 2.50 5.78 -17.13
C LYS A 143 2.46 4.84 -18.33
N GLU A 144 2.00 5.34 -19.47
CA GLU A 144 2.10 4.60 -20.74
C GLU A 144 3.52 4.07 -20.99
N ASN A 145 3.60 2.94 -21.70
CA ASN A 145 4.84 2.22 -22.02
C ASN A 145 5.67 1.72 -20.82
N ARG A 146 5.17 1.87 -19.59
CA ARG A 146 5.69 1.16 -18.42
C ARG A 146 5.02 -0.20 -18.32
N LEU A 147 5.82 -1.21 -17.96
CA LEU A 147 5.25 -2.52 -17.66
C LEU A 147 4.48 -2.42 -16.36
N ILE A 148 3.24 -2.86 -16.40
CA ILE A 148 2.37 -3.08 -15.27
C ILE A 148 2.38 -4.59 -15.05
N GLU A 149 2.88 -5.00 -13.91
CA GLU A 149 2.99 -6.39 -13.51
C GLU A 149 2.58 -6.52 -12.05
N PHE A 150 1.61 -7.37 -11.77
CA PHE A 150 1.22 -7.69 -10.41
C PHE A 150 0.69 -9.12 -10.32
N ALA A 151 0.97 -9.76 -9.18
CA ALA A 151 0.40 -11.05 -8.85
C ALA A 151 -1.04 -10.87 -8.36
N VAL A 152 -1.90 -11.82 -8.72
CA VAL A 152 -3.26 -11.93 -8.23
C VAL A 152 -3.28 -13.09 -7.25
N TYR A 153 -3.57 -12.79 -5.99
CA TYR A 153 -3.60 -13.78 -4.93
C TYR A 153 -4.88 -13.65 -4.13
N GLY A 154 -5.42 -14.79 -3.71
CA GLY A 154 -6.52 -14.87 -2.77
C GLY A 154 -6.56 -16.25 -2.14
N THR A 155 -7.14 -16.34 -0.95
CA THR A 155 -7.41 -17.60 -0.26
C THR A 155 -8.85 -17.66 0.19
N ASP A 156 -9.38 -18.86 0.36
CA ASP A 156 -10.62 -19.07 1.09
C ASP A 156 -10.43 -18.92 2.61
N ASP A 157 -11.52 -19.07 3.38
CA ASP A 157 -11.50 -18.97 4.85
C ASP A 157 -10.62 -20.04 5.52
N ALA A 158 -10.30 -21.12 4.81
CA ALA A 158 -9.42 -22.18 5.28
C ALA A 158 -7.95 -21.94 4.86
N GLY A 159 -7.65 -20.85 4.17
CA GLY A 159 -6.31 -20.50 3.70
C GLY A 159 -5.90 -21.21 2.41
N ASN A 160 -6.80 -21.91 1.72
CA ASN A 160 -6.49 -22.55 0.44
C ASN A 160 -6.42 -21.51 -0.68
N PRO A 161 -5.43 -21.58 -1.58
CA PRO A 161 -5.31 -20.62 -2.67
C PRO A 161 -6.49 -20.71 -3.64
N ILE A 162 -7.00 -19.55 -4.05
CA ILE A 162 -8.00 -19.39 -5.10
C ILE A 162 -7.28 -19.10 -6.42
N TYR A 163 -7.64 -19.85 -7.46
CA TYR A 163 -7.10 -19.67 -8.81
C TYR A 163 -8.07 -18.87 -9.68
N TYR A 164 -7.63 -17.70 -10.12
CA TYR A 164 -8.43 -16.78 -10.91
C TYR A 164 -8.24 -16.99 -12.40
N THR A 165 -9.23 -16.52 -13.15
CA THR A 165 -9.18 -16.21 -14.58
C THR A 165 -9.42 -14.71 -14.77
N ALA A 166 -8.95 -14.13 -15.87
CA ALA A 166 -9.13 -12.71 -16.14
C ALA A 166 -10.12 -12.46 -17.30
N LYS A 167 -10.94 -11.42 -17.15
CA LYS A 167 -11.86 -10.90 -18.16
C LYS A 167 -11.65 -9.40 -18.31
N ASN A 168 -12.13 -8.85 -19.43
CA ASN A 168 -12.02 -7.43 -19.76
C ASN A 168 -10.58 -6.91 -19.80
N LEU A 169 -9.65 -7.74 -20.30
CA LEU A 169 -8.25 -7.35 -20.45
C LEU A 169 -8.11 -6.23 -21.50
N PRO A 170 -7.37 -5.15 -21.19
CA PRO A 170 -7.01 -4.13 -22.18
C PRO A 170 -6.25 -4.72 -23.38
N ALA A 171 -6.23 -3.99 -24.49
CA ALA A 171 -5.47 -4.41 -25.66
C ALA A 171 -3.98 -4.60 -25.30
N GLY A 172 -3.43 -5.77 -25.63
CA GLY A 172 -2.05 -6.15 -25.32
C GLY A 172 -1.79 -6.60 -23.88
N ALA A 173 -2.79 -6.57 -23.00
CA ALA A 173 -2.68 -7.15 -21.66
C ALA A 173 -2.84 -8.67 -21.70
N THR A 174 -2.13 -9.37 -20.83
CA THR A 174 -2.24 -10.82 -20.65
C THR A 174 -2.34 -11.17 -19.18
N PHE A 175 -2.90 -12.34 -18.90
CA PHE A 175 -2.92 -12.94 -17.57
C PHE A 175 -2.42 -14.38 -17.66
N ASP A 176 -1.31 -14.68 -17.00
CA ASP A 176 -0.78 -16.03 -16.87
C ASP A 176 -1.52 -16.73 -15.72
N ALA A 177 -2.52 -17.56 -16.05
CA ALA A 177 -3.33 -18.26 -15.05
C ALA A 177 -2.54 -19.34 -14.27
N GLN A 178 -1.39 -19.80 -14.75
CA GLN A 178 -0.55 -20.74 -13.99
C GLN A 178 0.27 -20.00 -12.93
N LYS A 179 0.82 -18.84 -13.29
CA LYS A 179 1.58 -17.99 -12.37
C LYS A 179 0.71 -17.03 -11.55
N GLN A 180 -0.57 -16.91 -11.91
CA GLN A 180 -1.50 -15.94 -11.38
C GLN A 180 -0.94 -14.50 -11.47
N THR A 181 -0.39 -14.13 -12.63
CA THR A 181 0.26 -12.83 -12.83
C THR A 181 -0.34 -12.10 -14.02
N PHE A 182 -0.73 -10.84 -13.79
CA PHE A 182 -1.16 -9.93 -14.84
C PHE A 182 0.05 -9.20 -15.42
N PHE A 183 0.09 -9.06 -16.75
CA PHE A 183 1.10 -8.30 -17.46
C PHE A 183 0.44 -7.36 -18.45
N TRP A 184 0.86 -6.10 -18.45
CA TRP A 184 0.45 -5.17 -19.49
C TRP A 184 1.48 -4.07 -19.68
N ARG A 185 1.83 -3.80 -20.93
CA ARG A 185 2.57 -2.59 -21.31
C ARG A 185 1.64 -1.74 -22.16
N PRO A 186 0.97 -0.73 -21.59
CA PRO A 186 0.08 0.15 -22.35
C PRO A 186 0.84 0.80 -23.50
N ALA A 187 0.21 0.90 -24.67
CA ALA A 187 0.82 1.58 -25.81
C ALA A 187 1.00 3.07 -25.51
N LEU A 188 2.04 3.68 -26.09
CA LEU A 188 2.21 5.12 -26.02
C LEU A 188 1.06 5.86 -26.73
N TYR A 189 0.61 6.96 -26.13
CA TYR A 189 -0.30 7.99 -26.64
C TYR A 189 -1.72 7.54 -26.99
N GLN A 190 -2.09 6.32 -26.64
CA GLN A 190 -3.37 5.72 -27.02
C GLN A 190 -4.02 4.94 -25.89
N SER A 191 -3.32 4.76 -24.77
CA SER A 191 -3.75 3.90 -23.68
C SER A 191 -3.97 4.64 -22.38
N ALA A 192 -3.86 5.97 -22.35
CA ALA A 192 -4.25 6.76 -21.20
C ALA A 192 -5.75 6.58 -20.90
N GLY A 193 -6.08 6.27 -19.64
CA GLY A 193 -7.45 5.98 -19.23
C GLY A 193 -7.53 5.01 -18.04
N ASN A 194 -8.76 4.72 -17.61
CA ASN A 194 -9.04 3.77 -16.55
C ASN A 194 -9.60 2.48 -17.16
N TYR A 195 -9.03 1.35 -16.75
CA TYR A 195 -9.39 0.03 -17.25
C TYR A 195 -9.81 -0.86 -16.07
N GLU A 196 -11.08 -1.26 -16.03
CA GLU A 196 -11.58 -2.22 -15.05
C GLU A 196 -11.28 -3.65 -15.54
N ILE A 197 -10.40 -4.36 -14.86
CA ILE A 197 -10.08 -5.76 -15.11
C ILE A 197 -10.86 -6.60 -14.09
N VAL A 198 -11.46 -7.69 -14.55
CA VAL A 198 -12.26 -8.58 -13.70
C VAL A 198 -11.54 -9.90 -13.52
N PHE A 199 -11.22 -10.25 -12.29
CA PHE A 199 -10.67 -11.55 -11.90
C PHE A 199 -11.79 -12.42 -11.30
N ALA A 200 -12.04 -13.56 -11.94
CA ALA A 200 -13.15 -14.45 -11.60
C ALA A 200 -12.64 -15.85 -11.25
N ALA A 201 -13.23 -16.47 -10.23
CA ALA A 201 -12.97 -17.84 -9.82
C ALA A 201 -14.30 -18.55 -9.53
N ASP A 202 -14.39 -19.85 -9.81
CA ASP A 202 -15.62 -20.61 -9.62
C ASP A 202 -15.97 -20.72 -8.14
N GLY A 203 -17.22 -20.40 -7.79
CA GLY A 203 -17.69 -20.36 -6.40
C GLY A 203 -17.31 -19.11 -5.60
N TYR A 204 -16.63 -18.12 -6.19
CA TYR A 204 -16.20 -16.89 -5.51
C TYR A 204 -16.72 -15.62 -6.20
N PRO A 205 -16.90 -14.51 -5.46
CA PRO A 205 -17.28 -13.24 -6.06
C PRO A 205 -16.17 -12.68 -6.96
N ASP A 206 -16.57 -12.15 -8.12
CA ASP A 206 -15.68 -11.45 -9.04
C ASP A 206 -14.96 -10.29 -8.33
N GLN A 207 -13.63 -10.25 -8.48
CA GLN A 207 -12.80 -9.16 -7.98
C GLN A 207 -12.50 -8.19 -9.11
N LYS A 208 -12.64 -6.90 -8.83
CA LYS A 208 -12.45 -5.82 -9.82
C LYS A 208 -11.23 -5.00 -9.44
N ILE A 209 -10.28 -4.93 -10.36
CA ILE A 209 -9.08 -4.09 -10.23
C ILE A 209 -9.14 -3.01 -11.29
N THR A 210 -8.88 -1.78 -10.91
CA THR A 210 -8.71 -0.68 -11.86
C THR A 210 -7.24 -0.51 -12.18
N VAL A 211 -6.91 -0.41 -13.47
CA VAL A 211 -5.61 0.08 -13.92
C VAL A 211 -5.80 1.48 -14.49
N SER A 212 -5.22 2.47 -13.82
CA SER A 212 -5.21 3.87 -14.26
C SER A 212 -3.91 4.16 -15.00
N VAL A 213 -4.00 4.27 -16.32
CA VAL A 213 -2.86 4.64 -17.17
C VAL A 213 -2.83 6.14 -17.38
N GLN A 214 -1.73 6.75 -16.97
CA GLN A 214 -1.45 8.16 -17.18
C GLN A 214 -0.75 8.37 -18.53
N ASP A 215 -1.18 9.41 -19.23
CA ASP A 215 -0.52 9.88 -20.44
C ASP A 215 0.95 10.22 -20.16
N THR A 216 1.82 9.88 -21.10
CA THR A 216 3.21 10.30 -21.05
C THR A 216 3.37 11.56 -21.89
N GLU A 217 3.59 12.71 -21.23
CA GLU A 217 3.83 13.97 -21.93
C GLU A 217 4.90 13.82 -23.01
N LEU A 218 4.53 14.19 -24.22
CA LEU A 218 5.43 14.20 -25.35
C LEU A 218 6.41 15.35 -25.28
N ALA A 219 7.70 15.04 -25.43
CA ALA A 219 8.67 16.07 -25.74
C ALA A 219 8.26 16.77 -27.05
N GLY A 220 8.25 18.10 -27.07
CA GLY A 220 7.70 18.86 -28.21
C GLY A 220 8.33 18.56 -29.57
N TRP A 221 9.58 18.05 -29.60
CA TRP A 221 10.21 17.61 -30.84
C TRP A 221 9.59 16.32 -31.40
N TYR A 222 9.08 15.43 -30.54
CA TYR A 222 8.47 14.18 -30.95
C TYR A 222 7.04 14.39 -31.45
N ILE A 223 6.29 15.34 -30.86
CA ILE A 223 5.01 15.82 -31.42
C ILE A 223 5.22 16.27 -32.87
N LYS A 224 6.20 17.16 -33.09
CA LYS A 224 6.55 17.64 -34.43
C LYS A 224 7.00 16.52 -35.37
N PHE A 225 7.67 15.50 -34.86
CA PHE A 225 8.05 14.32 -35.63
C PHE A 225 6.82 13.51 -36.05
N LEU A 226 5.89 13.20 -35.15
CA LEU A 226 4.65 12.48 -35.47
C LEU A 226 3.81 13.26 -36.51
N GLU A 227 3.65 14.56 -36.31
CA GLU A 227 2.97 15.46 -37.27
C GLU A 227 3.63 15.40 -38.64
N SER A 228 4.98 15.41 -38.72
CA SER A 228 5.70 15.29 -39.99
C SER A 228 5.50 13.96 -40.72
N ARG A 229 5.02 12.93 -40.01
CA ARG A 229 4.73 11.59 -40.53
C ARG A 229 3.24 11.36 -40.78
N GLY A 230 2.38 12.36 -40.54
CA GLY A 230 0.93 12.24 -40.64
C GLY A 230 0.32 11.33 -39.57
N LEU A 231 1.00 11.16 -38.44
CA LEU A 231 0.52 10.41 -37.28
C LEU A 231 0.00 11.42 -36.25
N HIS A 232 -1.19 11.18 -35.71
CA HIS A 232 -1.83 11.97 -34.66
C HIS A 232 -1.98 11.13 -33.39
#